data_AF-A0A3D5NPR6-F1
#
_entry.id   AF-A0A3D5NPR6-F1
#
_cell.length_a   1.000
_cell.length_b   1.000
_cell.length_c   1.000
_cell.angle_alpha   90.00
_cell.angle_beta   90.00
_cell.angle_gamma   90.00
#
_symmetry.space_group_name_H-M   'P 1'
#
loop_
_entity.id
_entity.type
_entity.pdbx_description
1 polymer ?
#
loop_
_entity_poly.entity_id
_entity_poly.type
_entity_poly.pdbx_seq_one_letter_code
_entity_poly.pdbx_strand_id
1 'polypeptide(L)'
;MPLDVIYERIRVHGFSYALFIRALPFMPFSTGNFIFGVSKISFMDYVTTTLITVGIGQGINVFLLAMAADFREQSSGIILALVLKGIYYYMIYVWSKKNNEHFLEKAET
;
A
#
# COMPACT_ATOMS: atom_id res chain seq x y z
N MET A 1 -12.02 12.16 5.06
CA MET A 1 -10.87 12.62 5.87
C MET A 1 -10.40 13.93 5.27
N PRO A 2 -10.18 15.00 6.05
CA PRO A 2 -9.70 16.29 5.54
C PRO A 2 -8.31 16.18 4.88
N LEU A 3 -8.02 16.97 3.84
CA LEU A 3 -6.76 16.87 3.08
C LEU A 3 -5.54 17.31 3.90
N ASP A 4 -5.71 18.33 4.73
CA ASP A 4 -4.73 18.82 5.71
C ASP A 4 -4.21 17.70 6.62
N VAL A 5 -5.11 16.85 7.09
CA VAL A 5 -4.77 15.70 7.94
C VAL A 5 -3.97 14.63 7.18
N ILE A 6 -4.27 14.42 5.90
CA ILE A 6 -3.52 13.50 5.02
C ILE A 6 -2.11 14.04 4.78
N TYR A 7 -1.99 15.34 4.51
CA TYR A 7 -0.70 15.97 4.26
C TYR A 7 0.22 15.95 5.48
N GLU A 8 -0.31 16.22 6.67
CA GLU A 8 0.49 16.16 7.89
C GLU A 8 0.94 14.72 8.19
N ARG A 9 0.08 13.73 7.94
CA ARG A 9 0.47 12.31 8.07
C ARG A 9 1.55 11.88 7.08
N ILE A 10 1.47 12.33 5.83
CA ILE A 10 2.54 12.06 4.83
C ILE A 10 3.84 12.74 5.24
N ARG A 11 3.79 13.95 5.81
CA ARG A 11 4.99 14.68 6.26
C ARG A 11 5.72 13.94 7.37
N VAL A 12 4.99 13.39 8.34
CA VAL A 12 5.58 12.73 9.52
C VAL A 12 5.93 11.26 9.26
N HIS A 13 5.17 10.57 8.40
CA HIS A 13 5.28 9.10 8.21
C HIS A 13 5.45 8.70 6.73
N GLY A 14 6.06 9.58 5.93
CA GLY A 14 6.22 9.51 4.46
C GLY A 14 6.13 8.12 3.87
N PHE A 15 7.11 7.26 4.17
CA PHE A 15 7.14 5.87 3.69
C PHE A 15 5.90 5.05 4.05
N SER A 16 5.59 4.84 5.33
CA SER A 16 4.52 3.92 5.74
C SER A 16 3.14 4.38 5.31
N TYR A 17 2.89 5.68 5.39
CA TYR A 17 1.61 6.25 5.02
C TYR A 17 1.43 6.26 3.49
N ALA A 18 2.49 6.52 2.72
CA ALA A 18 2.44 6.39 1.26
C ALA A 18 2.27 4.93 0.81
N LEU A 19 2.92 3.98 1.48
CA LEU A 19 2.74 2.55 1.23
C LEU A 19 1.28 2.13 1.46
N PHE A 20 0.69 2.56 2.58
CA PHE A 20 -0.70 2.28 2.92
C PHE A 20 -1.67 2.87 1.88
N ILE A 21 -1.54 4.16 1.57
CA ILE A 21 -2.38 4.85 0.59
C ILE A 21 -2.32 4.15 -0.77
N ARG A 22 -1.12 3.76 -1.22
CA ARG A 22 -0.94 3.09 -2.52
C ARG A 22 -1.43 1.65 -2.56
N ALA A 23 -1.49 0.97 -1.42
CA ALA A 23 -2.02 -0.38 -1.36
C ALA A 23 -3.56 -0.42 -1.46
N LEU A 24 -4.25 0.71 -1.24
CA LEU A 24 -5.70 0.79 -1.31
C LEU A 24 -6.19 0.49 -2.73
N PRO A 25 -6.98 -0.59 -2.93
CA PRO A 25 -7.38 -1.03 -4.27
C PRO A 25 -8.36 -0.06 -4.96
N PHE A 26 -8.98 0.84 -4.20
CA PHE A 26 -9.96 1.80 -4.69
C PHE A 26 -9.37 3.19 -5.02
N MET A 27 -8.08 3.43 -4.73
CA MET A 27 -7.46 4.72 -5.03
C MET A 27 -6.84 4.70 -6.42
N PRO A 28 -7.25 5.59 -7.35
CA PRO A 28 -6.61 5.73 -8.65
C PRO A 28 -5.15 6.16 -8.50
N PHE A 29 -4.29 5.64 -9.39
CA PHE A 29 -2.85 5.96 -9.38
C PHE A 29 -2.58 7.47 -9.54
N SER A 30 -3.38 8.15 -10.37
CA SER A 30 -3.32 9.61 -10.56
C SER A 30 -3.63 10.37 -9.27
N THR A 31 -4.64 9.93 -8.51
CA THR A 31 -5.00 10.51 -7.21
C THR A 31 -3.86 10.36 -6.21
N GLY A 32 -3.27 9.17 -6.12
CA GLY A 32 -2.10 8.94 -5.27
C GLY A 32 -0.95 9.88 -5.63
N ASN A 33 -0.60 9.97 -6.91
CA ASN A 33 0.49 10.84 -7.37
C ASN A 33 0.21 12.33 -7.13
N PHE A 34 -1.03 12.78 -7.26
CA PHE A 34 -1.41 14.14 -6.90
C PHE A 34 -1.19 14.39 -5.40
N ILE A 35 -1.66 13.48 -4.54
CA ILE A 35 -1.47 13.57 -3.08
C ILE A 35 0.03 13.61 -2.73
N PHE A 36 0.85 12.76 -3.36
CA PHE A 36 2.30 12.72 -3.13
C PHE A 36 3.04 13.92 -3.72
N GLY A 37 2.61 14.45 -4.86
CA GLY A 37 3.23 15.60 -5.50
C GLY A 37 2.98 16.91 -4.74
N VAL A 38 1.85 17.02 -4.06
CA VAL A 38 1.51 18.20 -3.23
C VAL A 38 2.07 18.07 -1.80
N SER A 39 2.40 16.86 -1.34
CA SER A 39 2.93 16.62 0.00
C SER A 39 4.47 16.63 0.06
N LYS A 40 5.02 16.90 1.25
CA LYS A 40 6.47 16.90 1.51
C LYS A 40 7.02 15.49 1.78
N ILE A 41 6.75 14.54 0.88
CA ILE A 41 7.31 13.19 0.99
C ILE A 41 8.77 13.16 0.48
N SER A 42 9.63 12.37 1.14
CA SER A 42 10.99 12.13 0.66
C SER A 42 10.95 11.40 -0.69
N PHE A 43 11.84 11.77 -1.61
CA PHE A 43 11.97 11.11 -2.91
C PHE A 43 12.21 9.60 -2.76
N MET A 44 13.04 9.19 -1.80
CA MET A 44 13.33 7.77 -1.56
C MET A 44 12.09 7.03 -1.06
N ASP A 45 11.32 7.63 -0.15
CA ASP A 45 10.07 7.06 0.34
C ASP A 45 9.06 6.92 -0.80
N TYR A 46 8.97 7.92 -1.67
CA TYR A 46 8.11 7.90 -2.84
C TYR A 46 8.48 6.77 -3.81
N VAL A 47 9.77 6.65 -4.18
CA VAL A 47 10.24 5.64 -5.15
C VAL A 47 10.10 4.24 -4.59
N THR A 48 10.55 4.00 -3.35
CA THR A 48 10.50 2.67 -2.73
C THR A 48 9.06 2.18 -2.56
N THR A 49 8.16 3.03 -2.06
CA THR A 49 6.74 2.66 -1.94
C THR A 49 6.10 2.42 -3.30
N THR A 50 6.48 3.17 -4.33
CA THR A 50 6.02 2.94 -5.72
C THR A 50 6.50 1.59 -6.22
N LEU A 51 7.78 1.25 -6.07
CA LEU A 51 8.33 -0.03 -6.53
C LEU A 51 7.66 -1.22 -5.83
N ILE A 52 7.43 -1.12 -4.52
CA ILE A 52 6.74 -2.17 -3.76
C ILE A 52 5.29 -2.30 -4.22
N THR A 53 4.56 -1.20 -4.34
CA THR A 53 3.11 -1.25 -4.65
C THR A 53 2.81 -1.53 -6.11
N VAL A 54 3.54 -0.89 -7.03
CA VAL A 54 3.37 -1.10 -8.47
C VAL A 54 4.05 -2.40 -8.89
N GLY A 55 5.32 -2.62 -8.52
CA GLY A 55 6.05 -3.81 -8.95
C GLY A 55 5.47 -5.08 -8.34
N ILE A 56 5.49 -5.18 -7.01
CA ILE A 56 5.04 -6.39 -6.30
C ILE A 56 3.51 -6.44 -6.26
N GLY A 57 2.86 -5.37 -5.83
CA GLY A 57 1.40 -5.34 -5.68
C GLY A 57 0.65 -5.57 -6.99
N GLN A 58 1.01 -4.88 -8.08
CA GLN A 58 0.36 -5.14 -9.38
C GLN A 58 0.80 -6.46 -10.00
N GLY A 59 2.03 -6.91 -9.77
CA GLY A 59 2.46 -8.25 -10.18
C GLY A 59 1.57 -9.35 -9.60
N ILE A 60 1.24 -9.26 -8.31
CA ILE A 60 0.30 -10.18 -7.64
C ILE A 60 -1.10 -10.08 -8.25
N ASN A 61 -1.59 -8.87 -8.55
CA ASN A 61 -2.90 -8.69 -9.19
C ASN A 61 -2.96 -9.31 -10.59
N VAL A 62 -1.94 -9.08 -11.42
CA VAL A 62 -1.86 -9.66 -12.77
C VAL A 62 -1.79 -11.18 -12.68
N PHE A 63 -0.97 -11.72 -11.77
CA PHE A 63 -0.92 -13.16 -11.53
C PHE A 63 -2.27 -13.72 -11.11
N LEU A 64 -2.96 -13.08 -10.16
CA LEU A 64 -4.28 -13.48 -9.71
C LEU A 64 -5.30 -13.46 -10.86
N LEU A 65 -5.31 -12.42 -11.67
CA LEU A 65 -6.22 -12.30 -12.83
C LEU A 65 -5.90 -13.36 -13.89
N ALA A 66 -4.62 -13.64 -14.15
CA ALA A 66 -4.22 -14.67 -15.09
C ALA A 66 -4.66 -16.07 -14.64
N MET A 67 -4.53 -16.39 -13.35
CA MET A 67 -5.00 -17.66 -12.78
C MET A 67 -6.54 -17.72 -12.74
N ALA A 68 -7.20 -16.59 -12.49
CA ALA A 68 -8.66 -16.49 -12.42
C ALA A 68 -9.34 -16.57 -13.79
N ALA A 69 -8.64 -16.17 -14.87
CA ALA A 69 -9.16 -16.24 -16.24
C ALA A 69 -9.51 -17.69 -16.65
N ASP A 70 -8.78 -18.68 -16.12
CA ASP A 70 -9.04 -20.10 -16.34
C ASP A 70 -9.24 -20.88 -15.02
N PHE A 71 -10.25 -20.45 -14.27
CA PHE A 71 -10.53 -20.93 -12.91
C PHE A 71 -10.66 -22.45 -12.78
N ARG A 72 -11.12 -23.12 -13.85
CA ARG A 72 -11.46 -24.54 -13.83
C ARG A 72 -10.23 -25.44 -13.84
N GLU A 73 -9.17 -25.05 -14.55
CA GLU A 73 -7.89 -25.78 -14.54
C GLU A 73 -6.92 -25.27 -13.46
N GLN A 74 -6.96 -23.99 -13.12
CA GLN A 74 -5.94 -23.33 -12.29
C GLN A 74 -6.39 -23.06 -10.86
N SER A 75 -7.26 -23.91 -10.31
CA SER A 75 -7.83 -23.75 -8.96
C SER A 75 -6.76 -23.62 -7.86
N SER A 76 -5.65 -24.36 -7.96
CA SER A 76 -4.51 -24.25 -7.02
C SER A 76 -3.75 -22.93 -7.17
N GLY A 77 -3.59 -22.44 -8.41
CA GLY A 77 -2.95 -21.16 -8.71
C GLY A 77 -3.72 -19.96 -8.16
N ILE A 78 -5.07 -20.01 -8.19
CA ILE A 78 -5.92 -19.00 -7.59
C ILE A 78 -5.75 -18.94 -6.07
N ILE A 79 -5.71 -20.10 -5.39
CA ILE A 79 -5.50 -20.17 -3.94
C ILE A 79 -4.14 -19.56 -3.59
N LEU A 80 -3.09 -19.91 -4.33
CA LEU A 80 -1.76 -19.34 -4.14
C LEU A 80 -1.77 -17.81 -4.33
N ALA A 81 -2.41 -17.31 -5.39
CA ALA A 81 -2.50 -15.89 -5.68
C ALA A 81 -3.26 -15.12 -4.58
N LEU A 82 -4.34 -15.70 -4.04
CA LEU A 82 -5.10 -15.13 -2.92
C LEU A 82 -4.27 -15.12 -1.63
N VAL A 83 -3.53 -16.18 -1.35
CA VAL A 83 -2.62 -16.24 -0.20
C VAL A 83 -1.52 -15.19 -0.32
N LEU A 84 -0.89 -15.07 -1.49
CA LEU A 84 0.13 -14.04 -1.75
C LEU A 84 -0.43 -12.63 -1.56
N LYS A 85 -1.63 -12.38 -2.09
CA LYS A 85 -2.31 -11.09 -1.92
C LYS A 85 -2.66 -10.82 -0.45
N GLY A 86 -3.14 -11.82 0.27
CA GLY A 86 -3.43 -11.73 1.70
C GLY A 86 -2.17 -11.42 2.53
N ILE A 87 -1.07 -12.13 2.26
CA ILE A 87 0.24 -11.88 2.90
C ILE A 87 0.72 -10.47 2.60
N TYR A 88 0.63 -10.02 1.34
CA TYR A 88 1.02 -8.67 0.93
C TYR A 88 0.27 -7.59 1.73
N TYR A 89 -1.06 -7.68 1.81
CA TYR A 89 -1.87 -6.76 2.59
C TYR A 89 -1.58 -6.84 4.09
N TYR A 90 -1.38 -8.05 4.62
CA TYR A 90 -1.04 -8.27 6.02
C TYR A 90 0.31 -7.62 6.39
N MET A 91 1.34 -7.79 5.56
CA MET A 91 2.64 -7.16 5.78
C MET A 91 2.52 -5.63 5.80
N ILE A 92 1.78 -5.05 4.85
CA ILE A 92 1.54 -3.59 4.81
C ILE A 92 0.76 -3.15 6.05
N TYR A 93 -0.25 -3.90 6.47
CA TYR A 93 -1.03 -3.62 7.67
C TYR A 93 -0.15 -3.63 8.93
N VAL A 94 0.65 -4.67 9.14
CA VAL A 94 1.56 -4.77 10.29
C VAL A 94 2.58 -3.63 10.28
N TRP A 95 3.13 -3.30 9.12
CA TRP A 95 4.11 -2.22 9.00
C TRP A 95 3.49 -0.84 9.24
N SER A 96 2.28 -0.62 8.73
CA SER A 96 1.52 0.61 8.98
C SER A 96 1.07 0.71 10.44
N LYS A 97 0.72 -0.42 11.07
CA LYS A 97 0.29 -0.49 12.47
C LYS A 97 1.45 -0.21 13.42
N LYS A 98 2.60 -0.85 13.22
CA LYS A 98 3.82 -0.64 14.02
C LYS A 98 4.24 0.84 14.05
N ASN A 99 4.10 1.53 12.91
CA ASN A 99 4.43 2.94 12.82
C ASN A 99 3.31 3.87 13.34
N ASN A 100 2.07 3.39 13.47
CA ASN A 100 0.96 4.12 14.11
C ASN A 100 0.87 3.89 15.63
N GLU A 101 1.33 2.76 16.18
CA GLU A 101 1.31 2.48 17.62
C GLU A 101 2.40 3.24 18.37
N HIS A 102 3.59 3.40 17.78
CA HIS A 102 4.68 4.23 18.31
C HIS A 102 4.30 5.72 18.46
N PHE A 103 3.15 6.12 17.90
CA PHE A 103 2.60 7.47 17.85
C PHE A 103 1.60 7.76 18.98
N LEU A 104 0.82 6.78 19.45
CA LEU A 104 -0.08 7.00 20.60
C LEU A 104 0.72 7.21 21.90
N GLU A 105 1.83 6.49 22.05
CA GLU A 105 2.72 6.60 23.22
C GLU A 105 3.44 7.96 23.32
N LYS A 106 3.75 8.60 22.18
CA LYS A 106 4.38 9.94 22.12
C LYS A 106 3.38 11.11 22.15
N ALA A 107 2.10 10.85 21.93
CA ALA A 107 1.06 11.88 22.04
C ALA A 107 0.54 12.01 23.49
N GLU A 108 0.84 11.05 24.35
CA GLU A 108 0.51 11.02 25.78
C GLU A 108 1.68 11.44 26.69
N THR A 109 2.84 11.84 26.13
CA THR A 109 3.99 12.42 26.86
C THR A 109 4.29 13.84 26.39
#